data_AF-A0A7X7EZ92-F1
#
_entry.id   AF-A0A7X7EZ92-F1
#
_cell.length_a   1.000
_cell.length_b   1.000
_cell.length_c   1.000
_cell.angle_alpha   90.00
_cell.angle_beta   90.00
_cell.angle_gamma   90.00
#
_symmetry.space_group_name_H-M   'P 1'
#
loop_
_entity.id
_entity.type
_entity.pdbx_description
1 polymer ?
#
loop_
_entity_poly.entity_id
_entity_poly.type
_entity_poly.pdbx_seq_one_letter_code
_entity_poly.pdbx_strand_id
1 'polypeptide(L)'
;MNEVRIAADGNNAGHEHRHEHDAVSRWTNGTLMVQSVCAATVVVLSILGLAQLHPLNMAVAATIGVSAALALQGLIAGGFYSHIISDCCSQPVLRDIRTGLTAELLAGLAGLAIGFWSLLGPDPGVLIAVAVIVMGTGLLLGAGLHNRLAHCSGGNPYIRPFFQHVNSDLVAAAAGTEVTVAAGAIVLGILSLLGPNSPPFLLVGLLALGSSNLVTSIAMAGRMGGIWAQG
;
A
#
# COMPACT_ATOMS: atom_id res chain seq x y z
N MET A 1 23.97 -44.62 -19.87
CA MET A 1 22.81 -43.95 -20.51
C MET A 1 21.90 -43.19 -19.54
N ASN A 2 22.28 -42.95 -18.28
CA ASN A 2 21.43 -42.23 -17.31
C ASN A 2 21.89 -40.80 -16.98
N GLU A 3 23.08 -40.36 -17.40
CA GLU A 3 23.59 -39.03 -17.03
C GLU A 3 23.17 -37.90 -18.00
N VAL A 4 22.76 -38.24 -19.23
CA VAL A 4 22.35 -37.25 -20.24
C VAL A 4 20.91 -36.73 -20.00
N ARG A 5 20.05 -37.50 -19.32
CA ARG A 5 18.69 -37.06 -18.98
C ARG A 5 18.65 -36.04 -17.83
N ILE A 6 19.60 -36.09 -16.89
CA ILE A 6 19.63 -35.16 -15.75
C ILE A 6 20.17 -33.78 -16.17
N ALA A 7 21.09 -33.72 -17.14
CA ALA A 7 21.58 -32.44 -17.68
C ALA A 7 20.54 -31.72 -18.57
N ALA A 8 19.68 -32.46 -19.28
CA ALA A 8 18.62 -31.88 -20.09
C ALA A 8 17.45 -31.34 -19.24
N ASP A 9 17.15 -31.98 -18.11
CA ASP A 9 16.09 -31.56 -17.18
C ASP A 9 16.51 -30.30 -16.37
N GLY A 10 17.79 -30.22 -15.97
CA GLY A 10 18.33 -29.03 -15.29
C GLY A 10 18.41 -27.78 -16.17
N ASN A 11 18.64 -27.93 -17.48
CA ASN A 11 18.71 -26.79 -18.41
C ASN A 11 17.30 -26.25 -18.76
N ASN A 12 16.29 -27.11 -18.81
CA ASN A 12 14.91 -26.68 -19.08
C ASN A 12 14.28 -25.99 -17.86
N ALA A 13 14.50 -26.54 -16.64
CA ALA A 13 14.06 -25.90 -15.40
C ALA A 13 14.69 -24.51 -15.19
N GLY A 14 15.97 -24.33 -15.57
CA GLY A 14 16.65 -23.03 -15.49
C GLY A 14 16.12 -21.97 -16.46
N HIS A 15 15.62 -22.38 -17.63
CA HIS A 15 14.99 -21.47 -18.60
C HIS A 15 13.56 -21.11 -18.21
N GLU A 16 12.79 -22.05 -17.67
CA GLU A 16 11.40 -21.84 -17.25
C GLU A 16 11.31 -20.90 -16.04
N HIS A 17 12.19 -21.07 -15.04
CA HIS A 17 12.26 -20.17 -13.88
C HIS A 17 12.73 -18.75 -14.22
N ARG A 18 13.59 -18.56 -15.22
CA ARG A 18 13.99 -17.22 -15.67
C ARG A 18 12.83 -16.45 -16.29
N HIS A 19 11.97 -17.12 -17.06
CA HIS A 19 10.80 -16.48 -17.66
C HIS A 19 9.74 -16.07 -16.63
N GLU A 20 9.52 -16.87 -15.59
CA GLU A 20 8.61 -16.49 -14.49
C GLU A 20 9.14 -15.29 -13.70
N HIS A 21 10.44 -15.25 -13.38
CA HIS A 21 11.04 -14.11 -12.68
C HIS A 21 10.97 -12.80 -13.51
N ASP A 22 11.18 -12.89 -14.82
CA ASP A 22 11.08 -11.73 -15.72
C ASP A 22 9.63 -11.25 -15.90
N ALA A 23 8.65 -12.16 -15.92
CA ALA A 23 7.25 -11.82 -16.01
C ALA A 23 6.73 -11.15 -14.73
N VAL A 24 7.09 -11.71 -13.56
CA VAL A 24 6.71 -11.16 -12.26
C VAL A 24 7.33 -9.77 -12.08
N SER A 25 8.64 -9.60 -12.34
CA SER A 25 9.31 -8.30 -12.18
C SER A 25 8.74 -7.19 -13.08
N ARG A 26 8.32 -7.53 -14.31
CA ARG A 26 7.67 -6.57 -15.21
C ARG A 26 6.28 -6.16 -14.72
N TRP A 27 5.48 -7.13 -14.30
CA TRP A 27 4.13 -6.87 -13.78
C TRP A 27 4.17 -5.92 -12.57
N THR A 28 5.19 -6.09 -11.73
CA THR A 28 5.27 -5.42 -10.44
C THR A 28 5.81 -4.01 -10.55
N ASN A 29 6.77 -3.80 -11.44
CA ASN A 29 7.26 -2.47 -11.76
C ASN A 29 6.15 -1.60 -12.37
N GLY A 30 5.35 -2.17 -13.26
CA GLY A 30 4.17 -1.49 -13.82
C GLY A 30 3.16 -1.11 -12.73
N THR A 31 2.88 -2.03 -11.80
CA THR A 31 1.94 -1.82 -10.70
C THR A 31 2.39 -0.70 -9.76
N LEU A 32 3.69 -0.68 -9.39
CA LEU A 32 4.26 0.38 -8.55
C LEU A 32 4.21 1.76 -9.21
N MET A 33 4.46 1.84 -10.52
CA MET A 33 4.33 3.10 -11.25
C MET A 33 2.89 3.61 -11.22
N VAL A 34 1.92 2.75 -11.51
CA VAL A 34 0.49 3.10 -11.44
C VAL A 34 0.11 3.56 -10.04
N GLN A 35 0.54 2.85 -9.01
CA GLN A 35 0.27 3.21 -7.61
C GLN A 35 0.81 4.62 -7.28
N SER A 36 2.04 4.94 -7.70
CA SER A 36 2.65 6.25 -7.46
C SER A 36 1.88 7.39 -8.16
N VAL A 37 1.41 7.16 -9.38
CA VAL A 37 0.60 8.13 -10.14
C VAL A 37 -0.76 8.31 -9.48
N CYS A 38 -1.41 7.23 -9.04
CA CYS A 38 -2.68 7.30 -8.31
C CYS A 38 -2.52 8.12 -7.03
N ALA A 39 -1.49 7.84 -6.21
CA ALA A 39 -1.25 8.55 -4.96
C ALA A 39 -0.92 10.04 -5.19
N ALA A 40 -0.10 10.37 -6.19
CA ALA A 40 0.18 11.75 -6.56
C ALA A 40 -1.08 12.49 -7.03
N THR A 41 -1.91 11.83 -7.84
CA THR A 41 -3.18 12.38 -8.31
C THR A 41 -4.11 12.72 -7.15
N VAL A 42 -4.21 11.86 -6.14
CA VAL A 42 -5.00 12.12 -4.92
C VAL A 42 -4.54 13.39 -4.22
N VAL A 43 -3.24 13.57 -4.04
CA VAL A 43 -2.67 14.74 -3.37
C VAL A 43 -3.09 16.01 -4.12
N VAL A 44 -2.93 16.02 -5.44
CA VAL A 44 -3.34 17.16 -6.28
C VAL A 44 -4.84 17.42 -6.19
N LEU A 45 -5.69 16.40 -6.36
CA LEU A 45 -7.14 16.54 -6.28
C LEU A 45 -7.60 17.04 -4.91
N SER A 46 -6.97 16.57 -3.84
CA SER A 46 -7.31 16.98 -2.47
C SER A 46 -6.97 18.45 -2.24
N ILE A 47 -5.81 18.92 -2.74
CA ILE A 47 -5.42 20.34 -2.68
C ILE A 47 -6.37 21.21 -3.51
N LEU A 48 -6.74 20.79 -4.73
CA LEU A 48 -7.68 21.52 -5.58
C LEU A 48 -9.08 21.61 -4.94
N GLY A 49 -9.55 20.51 -4.34
CA GLY A 49 -10.80 20.52 -3.59
C GLY A 49 -10.76 21.47 -2.39
N LEU A 50 -9.63 21.55 -1.68
CA LEU A 50 -9.44 22.48 -0.56
C LEU A 50 -9.43 23.94 -1.01
N ALA A 51 -8.94 24.20 -2.23
CA ALA A 51 -9.03 25.50 -2.89
C ALA A 51 -10.45 25.86 -3.38
N GLN A 52 -11.47 25.10 -2.96
CA GLN A 52 -12.89 25.29 -3.30
C GLN A 52 -13.24 25.05 -4.77
N LEU A 53 -12.39 24.36 -5.53
CA LEU A 53 -12.69 23.95 -6.91
C LEU A 53 -13.50 22.66 -6.90
N HIS A 54 -14.83 22.78 -7.01
CA HIS A 54 -15.78 21.66 -6.97
C HIS A 54 -15.42 20.59 -5.91
N PRO A 55 -15.44 20.93 -4.61
CA PRO A 55 -14.85 20.11 -3.54
C PRO A 55 -15.32 18.65 -3.52
N LEU A 56 -16.62 18.43 -3.72
CA LEU A 56 -17.20 17.09 -3.71
C LEU A 56 -16.73 16.24 -4.90
N ASN A 57 -16.69 16.80 -6.11
CA ASN A 57 -16.24 16.05 -7.29
C ASN A 57 -14.77 15.64 -7.16
N MET A 58 -13.94 16.54 -6.63
CA MET A 58 -12.53 16.25 -6.34
C MET A 58 -12.39 15.19 -5.25
N ALA A 59 -13.22 15.24 -4.20
CA ALA A 59 -13.22 14.24 -3.13
C ALA A 59 -13.64 12.85 -3.64
N VAL A 60 -14.64 12.75 -4.52
CA VAL A 60 -15.03 11.45 -5.13
C VAL A 60 -13.87 10.87 -5.94
N ALA A 61 -13.28 11.66 -6.83
CA ALA A 61 -12.16 11.22 -7.65
C ALA A 61 -10.92 10.83 -6.80
N ALA A 62 -10.63 11.63 -5.76
CA ALA A 62 -9.58 11.32 -4.80
C ALA A 62 -9.87 10.03 -4.02
N THR A 63 -11.11 9.78 -3.62
CA THR A 63 -11.51 8.54 -2.91
C THR A 63 -11.24 7.31 -3.76
N ILE A 64 -11.59 7.35 -5.04
CA ILE A 64 -11.31 6.27 -6.00
C ILE A 64 -9.79 6.09 -6.14
N GLY A 65 -9.04 7.19 -6.27
CA GLY A 65 -7.58 7.16 -6.38
C GLY A 65 -6.88 6.56 -5.15
N VAL A 66 -7.28 6.95 -3.93
CA VAL A 66 -6.72 6.39 -2.69
C VAL A 66 -7.04 4.92 -2.59
N SER A 67 -8.29 4.56 -2.85
CA SER A 67 -8.77 3.17 -2.76
C SER A 67 -8.02 2.26 -3.74
N ALA A 68 -7.80 2.72 -4.98
CA ALA A 68 -7.00 2.01 -5.96
C ALA A 68 -5.54 1.88 -5.51
N ALA A 69 -4.93 2.97 -5.04
CA ALA A 69 -3.56 2.93 -4.53
C ALA A 69 -3.41 1.95 -3.35
N LEU A 70 -4.37 1.95 -2.41
CA LEU A 70 -4.35 1.09 -1.24
C LEU A 70 -4.56 -0.39 -1.61
N ALA A 71 -5.45 -0.69 -2.57
CA ALA A 71 -5.63 -2.04 -3.08
C ALA A 71 -4.36 -2.57 -3.78
N LEU A 72 -3.71 -1.74 -4.60
CA LEU A 72 -2.44 -2.09 -5.25
C LEU A 72 -1.33 -2.33 -4.23
N GLN A 73 -1.26 -1.49 -3.19
CA GLN A 73 -0.31 -1.65 -2.09
C GLN A 73 -0.48 -3.01 -1.39
N GLY A 74 -1.72 -3.38 -1.05
CA GLY A 74 -2.03 -4.69 -0.45
C GLY A 74 -1.69 -5.87 -1.36
N LEU A 75 -1.91 -5.74 -2.68
CA LEU A 75 -1.54 -6.76 -3.67
C LEU A 75 -0.03 -6.96 -3.78
N ILE A 76 0.73 -5.86 -3.89
CA ILE A 76 2.19 -5.91 -3.98
C ILE A 76 2.77 -6.51 -2.70
N ALA A 77 2.33 -6.04 -1.55
CA ALA A 77 2.80 -6.54 -0.27
C ALA A 77 2.43 -8.02 -0.04
N GLY A 78 1.21 -8.44 -0.40
CA GLY A 78 0.77 -9.83 -0.27
C GLY A 78 1.45 -10.80 -1.23
N GLY A 79 1.66 -10.41 -2.49
CA GLY A 79 2.26 -11.27 -3.52
C GLY A 79 3.74 -11.49 -3.31
N PHE A 80 4.51 -10.41 -3.12
CA PHE A 80 5.97 -10.49 -3.09
C PHE A 80 6.57 -10.96 -1.79
N TYR A 81 6.07 -10.43 -0.68
CA TYR A 81 6.68 -10.71 0.60
C TYR A 81 6.28 -12.10 1.11
N SER A 82 5.26 -12.74 0.54
CA SER A 82 4.83 -14.10 0.95
C SER A 82 5.98 -15.12 0.93
N HIS A 83 6.85 -15.07 -0.09
CA HIS A 83 8.01 -15.97 -0.21
C HIS A 83 9.20 -15.55 0.66
N ILE A 84 9.38 -14.26 0.94
CA ILE A 84 10.54 -13.76 1.70
C ILE A 84 10.27 -13.87 3.21
N ILE A 85 9.03 -13.63 3.64
CA ILE A 85 8.62 -13.70 5.05
C ILE A 85 8.52 -15.16 5.52
N SER A 86 8.10 -16.10 4.66
CA SER A 86 7.96 -17.53 5.01
C SER A 86 9.24 -18.13 5.58
N ASP A 87 10.38 -17.63 5.12
CA ASP A 87 11.69 -18.16 5.48
C ASP A 87 12.29 -17.46 6.71
N CYS A 88 11.78 -16.27 7.08
CA CYS A 88 12.39 -15.41 8.10
C CYS A 88 11.58 -15.27 9.40
N CYS A 89 10.25 -15.43 9.39
CA CYS A 89 9.42 -15.20 10.59
C CYS A 89 8.75 -16.48 11.12
N SER A 90 8.45 -16.49 12.42
CA SER A 90 7.65 -17.55 13.05
C SER A 90 6.19 -17.52 12.57
N GLN A 91 5.52 -18.68 12.51
CA GLN A 91 4.13 -18.81 12.07
C GLN A 91 3.13 -17.79 12.69
N PRO A 92 3.16 -17.48 14.00
CA PRO A 92 2.22 -16.48 14.56
C PRO A 92 2.47 -15.08 14.00
N VAL A 93 3.73 -14.67 13.86
CA VAL A 93 4.10 -13.36 13.29
C VAL A 93 3.72 -13.28 11.81
N LEU A 94 3.91 -14.38 11.09
CA LEU A 94 3.56 -14.48 9.67
C LEU A 94 2.05 -14.38 9.44
N ARG A 95 1.24 -14.95 10.34
CA ARG A 95 -0.21 -14.84 10.31
C ARG A 95 -0.66 -13.41 10.54
N ASP A 96 -0.11 -12.72 11.53
CA ASP A 96 -0.45 -11.32 11.81
C ASP A 96 -0.12 -10.42 10.61
N ILE A 97 1.07 -10.59 10.02
CA ILE A 97 1.47 -9.87 8.80
C ILE A 97 0.48 -10.13 7.66
N ARG A 98 0.11 -11.38 7.42
CA ARG A 98 -0.85 -11.69 6.37
C ARG A 98 -2.22 -11.05 6.64
N THR A 99 -2.67 -11.01 7.89
CA THR A 99 -4.00 -10.46 8.22
C THR A 99 -4.11 -8.96 7.99
N GLY A 100 -3.11 -8.16 8.36
CA GLY A 100 -3.19 -6.71 8.11
C GLY A 100 -2.95 -6.37 6.63
N LEU A 101 -2.11 -7.11 5.90
CA LEU A 101 -2.01 -6.96 4.43
C LEU A 101 -3.36 -7.24 3.74
N THR A 102 -4.08 -8.28 4.20
CA THR A 102 -5.43 -8.54 3.69
C THR A 102 -6.43 -7.46 4.11
N ALA A 103 -6.25 -6.83 5.27
CA ALA A 103 -7.11 -5.75 5.74
C ALA A 103 -6.94 -4.49 4.87
N GLU A 104 -5.71 -4.12 4.52
CA GLU A 104 -5.43 -3.01 3.59
C GLU A 104 -6.05 -3.26 2.20
N LEU A 105 -5.87 -4.47 1.66
CA LEU A 105 -6.46 -4.86 0.38
C LEU A 105 -7.99 -4.79 0.42
N LEU A 106 -8.61 -5.36 1.46
CA LEU A 106 -10.06 -5.33 1.61
C LEU A 106 -10.60 -3.92 1.80
N ALA A 107 -9.90 -3.08 2.57
CA ALA A 107 -10.25 -1.68 2.76
C ALA A 107 -10.16 -0.89 1.45
N GLY A 108 -9.12 -1.15 0.63
CA GLY A 108 -8.97 -0.56 -0.70
C GLY A 108 -10.11 -0.98 -1.64
N LEU A 109 -10.44 -2.27 -1.70
CA LEU A 109 -11.54 -2.78 -2.54
C LEU A 109 -12.91 -2.27 -2.08
N ALA A 110 -13.15 -2.23 -0.76
CA ALA A 110 -14.37 -1.67 -0.20
C ALA A 110 -14.48 -0.16 -0.49
N GLY A 111 -13.39 0.59 -0.31
CA GLY A 111 -13.30 2.00 -0.65
C GLY A 111 -13.57 2.27 -2.14
N LEU A 112 -13.06 1.40 -3.03
CA LEU A 112 -13.31 1.46 -4.47
C LEU A 112 -14.80 1.29 -4.78
N ALA A 113 -15.43 0.27 -4.20
CA ALA A 113 -16.86 0.03 -4.37
C ALA A 113 -17.70 1.22 -3.86
N ILE A 114 -17.37 1.77 -2.69
CA ILE A 114 -18.04 2.95 -2.13
C ILE A 114 -17.78 4.19 -2.99
N GLY A 115 -16.57 4.38 -3.52
CA GLY A 115 -16.20 5.49 -4.38
C GLY A 115 -16.98 5.49 -5.70
N PHE A 116 -17.11 4.32 -6.33
CA PHE A 116 -17.98 4.18 -7.51
C PHE A 116 -19.45 4.41 -7.16
N TRP A 117 -19.92 3.90 -6.02
CA TRP A 117 -21.29 4.15 -5.57
C TRP A 117 -21.53 5.65 -5.32
N SER A 118 -20.52 6.38 -4.83
CA SER A 118 -20.59 7.82 -4.60
C SER A 118 -20.79 8.64 -5.89
N LEU A 119 -20.52 8.09 -7.08
CA LEU A 119 -20.82 8.76 -8.35
C LEU A 119 -22.33 8.72 -8.70
N LEU A 120 -23.03 7.70 -8.20
CA LEU A 120 -24.44 7.41 -8.53
C LEU A 120 -25.38 7.71 -7.35
N GLY A 121 -24.82 7.82 -6.15
CA GLY A 121 -25.56 7.89 -4.90
C GLY A 121 -26.17 9.27 -4.60
N PRO A 122 -27.24 9.31 -3.78
CA PRO A 122 -27.95 10.54 -3.46
C PRO A 122 -27.17 11.50 -2.55
N ASP A 123 -26.22 11.00 -1.76
CA ASP A 123 -25.37 11.81 -0.87
C ASP A 123 -23.91 11.33 -0.93
N PRO A 124 -23.10 11.88 -1.85
CA PRO A 124 -21.69 11.50 -1.97
C PRO A 124 -20.86 11.83 -0.72
N GLY A 125 -21.26 12.85 0.05
CA GLY A 125 -20.50 13.27 1.23
C GLY A 125 -20.44 12.19 2.31
N VAL A 126 -21.58 11.58 2.60
CA VAL A 126 -21.68 10.48 3.58
C VAL A 126 -20.92 9.24 3.11
N LEU A 127 -21.05 8.88 1.83
CA LEU A 127 -20.36 7.71 1.28
C LEU A 127 -18.84 7.89 1.34
N ILE A 128 -18.32 9.06 0.98
CA ILE A 128 -16.89 9.37 1.06
C ILE A 128 -16.42 9.33 2.52
N ALA A 129 -17.19 9.88 3.46
CA ALA A 129 -16.84 9.84 4.88
C ALA A 129 -16.69 8.39 5.38
N VAL A 130 -17.63 7.52 5.02
CA VAL A 130 -17.55 6.08 5.35
C VAL A 130 -16.34 5.43 4.69
N ALA A 131 -16.06 5.74 3.41
CA ALA A 131 -14.88 5.23 2.72
C ALA A 131 -13.58 5.66 3.44
N VAL A 132 -13.46 6.92 3.84
CA VAL A 132 -12.29 7.44 4.59
C VAL A 132 -12.10 6.70 5.91
N ILE A 133 -13.18 6.42 6.64
CA ILE A 133 -13.12 5.62 7.87
C ILE A 133 -12.63 4.20 7.57
N VAL A 134 -13.20 3.53 6.57
CA VAL A 134 -12.81 2.16 6.19
C VAL A 134 -11.34 2.10 5.77
N MET A 135 -10.91 3.02 4.90
CA MET A 135 -9.50 3.12 4.47
C MET A 135 -8.57 3.38 5.66
N GLY A 136 -8.95 4.30 6.55
CA GLY A 136 -8.20 4.57 7.78
C GLY A 136 -8.10 3.35 8.69
N THR A 137 -9.18 2.58 8.86
CA THR A 137 -9.14 1.33 9.64
C THR A 137 -8.26 0.26 8.99
N GLY A 138 -8.32 0.12 7.66
CA GLY A 138 -7.45 -0.79 6.91
C GLY A 138 -5.98 -0.46 7.09
N LEU A 139 -5.62 0.81 6.91
CA LEU A 139 -4.25 1.29 7.17
C LEU A 139 -3.83 1.13 8.62
N LEU A 140 -4.72 1.37 9.59
CA LEU A 140 -4.39 1.20 11.00
C LEU A 140 -4.04 -0.26 11.32
N LEU A 141 -4.77 -1.21 10.74
CA LEU A 141 -4.50 -2.64 10.87
C LEU A 141 -3.23 -3.07 10.12
N GLY A 142 -2.88 -2.39 9.02
CA GLY A 142 -1.65 -2.60 8.25
C GLY A 142 -0.38 -1.98 8.85
N ALA A 143 -0.48 -0.80 9.46
CA ALA A 143 0.65 -0.01 9.98
C ALA A 143 1.49 -0.75 11.04
N GLY A 144 0.82 -1.55 11.89
CA GLY A 144 1.50 -2.38 12.88
C GLY A 144 2.41 -3.46 12.28
N LEU A 145 2.24 -3.79 10.99
CA LEU A 145 2.95 -4.86 10.30
C LEU A 145 4.19 -4.38 9.57
N HIS A 146 4.15 -3.19 8.96
CA HIS A 146 5.32 -2.60 8.31
C HIS A 146 6.52 -2.50 9.30
N ASN A 147 6.24 -2.22 10.57
CA ASN A 147 7.23 -2.22 11.64
C ASN A 147 7.79 -3.63 11.96
N ARG A 148 6.93 -4.66 12.00
CA ARG A 148 7.33 -6.05 12.28
C ARG A 148 8.10 -6.66 11.11
N LEU A 149 7.73 -6.32 9.88
CA LEU A 149 8.44 -6.69 8.66
C LEU A 149 9.86 -6.14 8.64
N ALA A 150 10.03 -4.87 9.01
CA ALA A 150 11.36 -4.27 9.14
C ALA A 150 12.21 -4.97 10.21
N HIS A 151 11.60 -5.42 11.32
CA HIS A 151 12.30 -6.19 12.36
C HIS A 151 12.70 -7.61 11.91
N CYS A 152 11.83 -8.34 11.21
CA CYS A 152 12.19 -9.67 10.66
C CYS A 152 13.27 -9.58 9.56
N SER A 153 13.25 -8.50 8.75
CA SER A 153 14.18 -8.30 7.63
C SER A 153 15.65 -8.09 8.07
N GLY A 154 15.90 -7.72 9.34
CA GLY A 154 17.25 -7.55 9.88
C GLY A 154 18.07 -8.84 10.02
N GLY A 155 17.43 -10.01 9.92
CA GLY A 155 18.08 -11.32 10.06
C GLY A 155 18.71 -11.90 8.80
N ASN A 156 18.35 -11.42 7.59
CA ASN A 156 18.77 -12.03 6.33
C ASN A 156 20.06 -11.37 5.76
N PRO A 157 21.17 -12.12 5.57
CA PRO A 157 22.44 -11.59 5.08
C PRO A 157 22.42 -11.07 3.63
N TYR A 158 21.42 -11.42 2.79
CA TYR A 158 21.28 -10.86 1.43
C TYR A 158 20.69 -9.43 1.41
N ILE A 159 19.98 -9.02 2.47
CA ILE A 159 19.32 -7.70 2.57
C ILE A 159 20.13 -6.72 3.45
N ARG A 160 21.20 -7.21 4.09
CA ARG A 160 22.07 -6.47 5.02
C ARG A 160 22.75 -5.21 4.46
N PRO A 161 23.22 -5.13 3.20
CA PRO A 161 23.97 -3.95 2.75
C PRO A 161 23.12 -2.67 2.70
N PHE A 162 21.79 -2.79 2.60
CA PHE A 162 20.88 -1.66 2.39
C PHE A 162 20.24 -1.14 3.68
N PHE A 163 20.06 -2.01 4.69
CA PHE A 163 19.46 -1.66 5.99
C PHE A 163 20.48 -1.31 7.08
N GLN A 164 21.79 -1.41 6.82
CA GLN A 164 22.84 -1.12 7.81
C GLN A 164 22.83 0.32 8.37
N HIS A 165 22.11 1.26 7.72
CA HIS A 165 22.02 2.65 8.16
C HIS A 165 20.62 3.07 8.66
N VAL A 166 19.65 2.15 8.74
CA VAL A 166 18.30 2.48 9.20
C VAL A 166 18.20 2.15 10.69
N ASN A 167 18.39 3.14 11.55
CA ASN A 167 18.22 2.99 13.01
C ASN A 167 16.82 2.44 13.33
N SER A 168 16.74 1.51 14.29
CA SER A 168 15.49 0.96 14.82
C SER A 168 14.50 2.05 15.24
N ASP A 169 15.02 3.19 15.71
CA ASP A 169 14.25 4.35 16.14
C ASP A 169 13.53 5.05 14.97
N LEU A 170 14.12 5.04 13.77
CA LEU A 170 13.51 5.62 12.56
C LEU A 170 12.37 4.75 12.03
N VAL A 171 12.51 3.42 12.16
CA VAL A 171 11.46 2.46 11.80
C VAL A 171 10.28 2.58 12.77
N ALA A 172 10.55 2.68 14.07
CA ALA A 172 9.53 2.90 15.09
C ALA A 172 8.81 4.25 14.91
N ALA A 173 9.55 5.32 14.58
CA ALA A 173 8.99 6.63 14.29
C ALA A 173 8.10 6.61 13.03
N ALA A 174 8.52 5.94 11.95
CA ALA A 174 7.73 5.80 10.72
C ALA A 174 6.41 5.06 10.97
N ALA A 175 6.44 3.98 11.76
CA ALA A 175 5.22 3.26 12.16
C ALA A 175 4.27 4.14 12.99
N GLY A 176 4.82 4.99 13.86
CA GLY A 176 4.05 5.99 14.59
C GLY A 176 3.32 6.96 13.65
N THR A 177 3.98 7.43 12.59
CA THR A 177 3.35 8.37 11.64
C THR A 177 2.19 7.75 10.88
N GLU A 178 2.31 6.51 10.42
CA GLU A 178 1.25 5.81 9.69
C GLU A 178 0.02 5.56 10.58
N VAL A 179 0.23 5.18 11.84
CA VAL A 179 -0.83 5.06 12.85
C VAL A 179 -1.51 6.40 13.11
N THR A 180 -0.76 7.50 13.21
CA THR A 180 -1.35 8.83 13.41
C THR A 180 -2.14 9.32 12.19
N VAL A 181 -1.67 9.02 10.97
CA VAL A 181 -2.39 9.33 9.73
C VAL A 181 -3.70 8.55 9.68
N ALA A 182 -3.65 7.25 9.97
CA ALA A 182 -4.82 6.39 9.98
C ALA A 182 -5.87 6.83 11.03
N ALA A 183 -5.42 7.11 12.26
CA ALA A 183 -6.29 7.62 13.32
C ALA A 183 -6.88 9.01 12.97
N GLY A 184 -6.05 9.90 12.41
CA GLY A 184 -6.50 11.22 11.94
C GLY A 184 -7.53 11.13 10.84
N ALA A 185 -7.34 10.22 9.87
CA ALA A 185 -8.32 9.97 8.81
C ALA A 185 -9.65 9.46 9.37
N ILE A 186 -9.63 8.53 10.33
CA ILE A 186 -10.85 8.04 11.00
C ILE A 186 -11.58 9.20 11.69
N VAL A 187 -10.86 10.03 12.47
CA VAL A 187 -11.45 11.18 13.17
C VAL A 187 -12.05 12.18 12.18
N LEU A 188 -11.34 12.52 11.10
CA LEU A 188 -11.84 13.45 10.07
C LEU A 188 -13.05 12.90 9.32
N GLY A 189 -13.09 11.59 9.05
CA GLY A 189 -14.26 10.92 8.49
C GLY A 189 -15.47 11.01 9.42
N ILE A 190 -15.29 10.77 10.72
CA ILE A 190 -16.36 10.90 11.72
C ILE A 190 -16.84 12.36 11.82
N LEU A 191 -15.93 13.33 11.88
CA LEU A 191 -16.28 14.75 11.94
C LEU A 191 -17.05 15.21 10.68
N SER A 192 -16.71 14.67 9.52
CA SER A 192 -17.44 14.95 8.28
C SER A 192 -18.90 14.49 8.35
N LEU A 193 -19.23 13.45 9.11
CA LEU A 193 -20.61 12.97 9.29
C LEU A 193 -21.42 13.87 10.25
N LEU A 194 -20.75 14.66 11.09
CA LEU A 194 -21.37 15.46 12.15
C LEU A 194 -21.56 16.94 11.79
N GLY A 195 -20.79 17.48 10.83
CA GLY A 195 -20.64 18.92 10.63
C GLY A 195 -21.35 19.50 9.39
N PRO A 196 -21.85 20.77 9.45
CA PRO A 196 -22.47 21.48 8.31
C PRO A 196 -21.48 21.97 7.24
N ASN A 197 -20.16 21.85 7.48
CA ASN A 197 -19.09 22.15 6.52
C ASN A 197 -18.25 20.89 6.24
N SER A 198 -18.88 19.84 5.73
CA SER A 198 -18.29 18.49 5.53
C SER A 198 -17.10 18.41 4.56
N PRO A 199 -17.05 19.14 3.41
CA PRO A 199 -16.02 18.93 2.40
C PRO A 199 -14.54 19.07 2.85
N PRO A 200 -14.14 20.10 3.63
CA PRO A 200 -12.73 20.25 4.02
C PRO A 200 -12.22 19.09 4.89
N PHE A 201 -13.04 18.53 5.78
CA PHE A 201 -12.63 17.41 6.63
C PHE A 201 -12.34 16.15 5.79
N LEU A 202 -13.17 15.88 4.78
CA LEU A 202 -12.95 14.78 3.84
C LEU A 202 -11.65 14.95 3.05
N LEU A 203 -11.44 16.14 2.49
CA LEU A 203 -10.29 16.42 1.64
C LEU A 203 -8.98 16.40 2.43
N VAL A 204 -8.96 16.87 3.68
CA VAL A 204 -7.77 16.73 4.55
C VAL A 204 -7.52 15.25 4.88
N GLY A 205 -8.57 14.47 5.15
CA GLY A 205 -8.44 13.03 5.38
C GLY A 205 -7.86 12.31 4.16
N LEU A 206 -8.40 12.57 2.98
CA LEU A 206 -7.91 12.01 1.71
C LEU A 206 -6.48 12.48 1.36
N LEU A 207 -6.14 13.73 1.67
CA LEU A 207 -4.78 14.27 1.51
C LEU A 207 -3.78 13.53 2.40
N ALA A 208 -4.14 13.30 3.67
CA ALA A 208 -3.29 12.59 4.61
C ALA A 208 -3.07 11.13 4.17
N LEU A 209 -4.16 10.43 3.80
CA LEU A 209 -4.11 9.06 3.27
C LEU A 209 -3.28 8.99 1.97
N GLY A 210 -3.54 9.89 1.02
CA GLY A 210 -2.81 9.96 -0.25
C GLY A 210 -1.32 10.25 -0.08
N SER A 211 -0.98 11.16 0.83
CA SER A 211 0.43 11.49 1.13
C SER A 211 1.17 10.30 1.74
N SER A 212 0.53 9.58 2.67
CA SER A 212 1.09 8.35 3.25
C SER A 212 1.33 7.29 2.18
N ASN A 213 0.33 7.01 1.35
CA ASN A 213 0.47 6.05 0.25
C ASN A 213 1.53 6.47 -0.75
N LEU A 214 1.67 7.77 -1.05
CA LEU A 214 2.69 8.28 -1.97
C LEU A 214 4.11 8.01 -1.42
N VAL A 215 4.35 8.31 -0.14
CA VAL A 215 5.63 8.04 0.53
C VAL A 215 5.93 6.55 0.52
N THR A 216 4.96 5.70 0.87
CA THR A 216 5.12 4.25 0.86
C THR A 216 5.43 3.72 -0.55
N SER A 217 4.75 4.23 -1.57
CA SER A 217 4.97 3.82 -2.98
C SER A 217 6.39 4.15 -3.45
N ILE A 218 6.88 5.35 -3.13
CA ILE A 218 8.25 5.78 -3.47
C ILE A 218 9.28 4.91 -2.73
N ALA A 219 9.04 4.63 -1.44
CA ALA A 219 9.92 3.77 -0.66
C ALA A 219 9.99 2.33 -1.22
N MET A 220 8.86 1.75 -1.62
CA MET A 220 8.80 0.44 -2.25
C MET A 220 9.52 0.42 -3.61
N ALA A 221 9.29 1.43 -4.45
CA ALA A 221 9.97 1.56 -5.75
C ALA A 221 11.49 1.69 -5.60
N GLY A 222 11.97 2.48 -4.63
CA GLY A 222 13.39 2.64 -4.35
C GLY A 222 14.05 1.36 -3.86
N ARG A 223 13.38 0.60 -2.98
CA ARG A 223 13.88 -0.70 -2.50
C ARG A 223 14.06 -1.68 -3.64
N MET A 224 13.05 -1.84 -4.51
CA MET A 224 13.15 -2.74 -5.65
C MET A 224 14.23 -2.30 -6.63
N GLY A 225 14.31 -1.02 -6.98
CA GLY A 225 15.37 -0.49 -7.86
C GLY A 225 16.79 -0.76 -7.34
N GLY A 226 17.00 -0.71 -6.02
CA GLY A 226 18.30 -0.98 -5.40
C GLY A 226 18.77 -2.45 -5.47
N ILE A 227 17.84 -3.41 -5.41
CA ILE A 227 18.16 -4.85 -5.53
C ILE A 227 18.68 -5.18 -6.93
N TRP A 228 18.18 -4.47 -7.95
CA TRP A 228 18.55 -4.70 -9.36
C TRP A 228 19.85 -4.03 -9.78
N ALA A 229 20.33 -3.01 -9.05
CA ALA A 229 21.63 -2.38 -9.34
C ALA A 229 22.83 -3.20 -8.81
N GLN A 230 22.58 -4.27 -8.05
CA GLN A 230 23.60 -5.11 -7.41
C GLN A 230 23.68 -6.55 -7.96
N GLY A 231 22.86 -6.90 -8.96
CA GLY A 231 22.90 -8.20 -9.67
C GLY A 231 23.44 -8.06 -11.08
#